data_AF-A0A315X3A6-F1
#
_entry.id   AF-A0A315X3A6-F1
#
_cell.length_a   1.000
_cell.length_b   1.000
_cell.length_c   1.000
_cell.angle_alpha   90.00
_cell.angle_beta   90.00
_cell.angle_gamma   90.00
#
_symmetry.space_group_name_H-M   'P 1'
#
loop_
_entity.id
_entity.type
_entity.pdbx_description
1 polymer ?
#
loop_
_entity_poly.entity_id
_entity_poly.type
_entity_poly.pdbx_seq_one_letter_code
_entity_poly.pdbx_strand_id
1 'polypeptide(L)'
;MLNCTPRVGSISQRIEDVQMIQRSVRCPVAATLDLVGDRWTLLVVRDLLRGRLRFSELRASVEGIPPAILSGRLKALEAAGVVVRRAYNERPPRSEYVLTAKGHRLGVVVGALANWGEQFAESDLALVDNQCGHGVNVIYHCPTCERTSPRSRVRIVGADAR
;
A
#
# COMPACT_ATOMS: atom_id res chain seq x y z
N MET A 1 1.44 6.03 -59.47
CA MET A 1 2.37 5.41 -58.49
C MET A 1 2.67 6.43 -57.41
N LEU A 2 1.98 6.39 -56.27
CA LEU A 2 2.25 7.29 -55.13
C LEU A 2 2.94 6.48 -54.03
N ASN A 3 4.15 6.90 -53.72
CA ASN A 3 5.08 6.22 -52.83
C ASN A 3 4.82 6.70 -51.38
N CYS A 4 4.21 5.86 -50.54
CA CYS A 4 4.07 6.12 -49.12
C CYS A 4 5.31 5.60 -48.37
N THR A 5 6.25 6.49 -48.04
CA THR A 5 7.28 6.20 -47.03
C THR A 5 6.81 6.72 -45.66
N PRO A 6 6.85 5.93 -44.59
CA PRO A 6 6.49 6.40 -43.27
C PRO A 6 7.61 7.30 -42.73
N ARG A 7 7.26 8.54 -42.39
CA ARG A 7 8.17 9.50 -41.76
C ARG A 7 8.45 9.05 -40.33
N VAL A 8 9.57 8.37 -40.12
CA VAL A 8 10.03 7.98 -38.78
C VAL A 8 10.47 9.26 -38.05
N GLY A 9 9.63 9.79 -37.16
CA GLY A 9 9.97 10.91 -36.28
C GLY A 9 11.20 10.60 -35.41
N SER A 10 11.99 11.62 -35.07
CA SER A 10 13.26 11.43 -34.37
C SER A 10 13.07 10.85 -32.97
N ILE A 11 14.05 10.09 -32.47
CA ILE A 11 14.05 9.54 -31.10
C ILE A 11 13.86 10.67 -30.06
N SER A 12 14.39 11.87 -30.33
CA SER A 12 14.25 13.05 -29.47
C SER A 12 12.80 13.53 -29.36
N GLN A 13 12.04 13.50 -30.46
CA GLN A 13 10.61 13.85 -30.46
C GLN A 13 9.77 12.83 -29.67
N ARG A 14 10.12 11.53 -29.73
CA ARG A 14 9.44 10.48 -28.95
C ARG A 14 9.75 10.55 -27.45
N ILE A 15 10.92 11.03 -27.05
CA ILE A 15 11.30 11.18 -25.63
C ILE A 15 10.50 12.34 -25.00
N GLU A 16 10.29 13.44 -25.72
CA GLU A 16 9.46 14.57 -25.27
C GLU A 16 7.98 14.17 -25.14
N ASP A 17 7.45 13.37 -26.07
CA ASP A 17 6.09 12.83 -26.01
C ASP A 17 5.88 11.87 -24.81
N VAL A 18 6.86 11.03 -24.48
CA VAL A 18 6.82 10.14 -23.30
C VAL A 18 6.85 10.92 -21.99
N GLN A 19 7.57 12.04 -21.93
CA GLN A 19 7.63 12.91 -20.75
C GLN A 19 6.35 13.74 -20.55
N MET A 20 5.68 14.16 -21.62
CA MET A 20 4.40 14.88 -21.54
C MET A 20 3.21 14.00 -21.10
N ILE A 21 3.23 12.69 -21.39
CA ILE A 21 2.16 11.76 -20.97
C ILE A 21 2.14 11.55 -19.44
N GLN A 22 3.25 11.82 -18.72
CA GLN A 22 3.35 11.56 -17.28
C GLN A 22 2.61 12.56 -16.38
N ARG A 23 2.02 13.64 -16.91
CA ARG A 23 1.54 14.75 -16.08
C ARG A 23 0.02 14.84 -15.86
N SER A 24 -0.83 14.10 -16.58
CA SER A 24 -2.29 14.31 -16.48
C SER A 24 -3.08 13.27 -15.69
N VAL A 25 -2.55 12.10 -15.35
CA VAL A 25 -3.23 11.15 -14.42
C VAL A 25 -2.18 10.40 -13.59
N ARG A 26 -2.03 10.74 -12.30
CA ARG A 26 -1.23 9.90 -11.40
C ARG A 26 -1.95 8.57 -11.22
N CYS A 27 -1.33 7.49 -11.70
CA CYS A 27 -1.78 6.13 -11.42
C CYS A 27 -1.97 5.95 -9.90
N PRO A 28 -3.13 5.49 -9.42
CA PRO A 28 -3.39 5.37 -7.98
C PRO A 28 -2.41 4.42 -7.28
N VAL A 29 -1.93 3.40 -7.99
CA VAL A 29 -0.89 2.49 -7.48
C VAL A 29 0.42 3.25 -7.30
N ALA A 30 0.89 3.97 -8.32
CA ALA A 30 2.13 4.74 -8.25
C ALA A 30 2.09 5.80 -7.13
N ALA A 31 0.99 6.55 -7.03
CA ALA A 31 0.82 7.54 -5.96
C ALA A 31 0.79 6.91 -4.56
N THR A 32 0.28 5.68 -4.43
CA THR A 32 0.29 4.96 -3.14
C THR A 32 1.69 4.44 -2.81
N LEU A 33 2.45 3.99 -3.80
CA LEU A 33 3.82 3.49 -3.64
C LEU A 33 4.79 4.58 -3.15
N ASP A 34 4.53 5.86 -3.44
CA ASP A 34 5.29 6.98 -2.84
C ASP A 34 5.27 6.93 -1.29
N LEU A 35 4.20 6.39 -0.70
CA LEU A 35 4.04 6.27 0.75
C LEU A 35 4.43 4.88 1.28
N VAL A 36 4.01 3.81 0.62
CA VAL A 36 4.10 2.43 1.15
C VAL A 36 5.05 1.51 0.39
N GLY A 37 5.72 2.01 -0.65
CA GLY A 37 6.52 1.22 -1.59
C GLY A 37 7.88 0.75 -1.07
N ASP A 38 8.17 0.91 0.22
CA ASP A 38 9.35 0.37 0.86
C ASP A 38 9.03 -0.86 1.72
N ARG A 39 10.06 -1.68 1.98
CA ARG A 39 9.94 -2.92 2.75
C ARG A 39 9.31 -2.75 4.14
N TRP A 40 9.50 -1.61 4.79
CA TRP A 40 9.22 -1.47 6.22
C TRP A 40 7.81 -0.95 6.50
N THR A 41 7.30 -0.05 5.67
CA THR A 41 6.04 0.66 5.94
C THR A 41 4.87 -0.29 6.17
N LEU A 42 4.67 -1.28 5.29
CA LEU A 42 3.54 -2.21 5.44
C LEU A 42 3.75 -3.22 6.58
N LEU A 43 4.99 -3.49 7.01
CA LEU A 43 5.26 -4.29 8.22
C LEU A 43 4.91 -3.51 9.51
N VAL A 44 5.20 -2.21 9.54
CA VAL A 44 4.76 -1.33 10.64
C VAL A 44 3.24 -1.26 10.70
N VAL A 45 2.58 -1.08 9.54
CA VAL A 45 1.11 -1.09 9.47
C VAL A 45 0.54 -2.44 9.90
N ARG A 46 1.11 -3.57 9.44
CA ARG A 46 0.73 -4.94 9.85
C ARG A 46 0.69 -5.07 11.37
N ASP A 47 1.71 -4.58 12.05
CA ASP A 47 1.79 -4.70 13.50
C ASP A 47 0.79 -3.77 14.21
N LEU A 48 0.60 -2.56 13.70
CA LEU A 48 -0.40 -1.62 14.22
C LEU A 48 -1.86 -2.01 13.94
N LEU A 49 -2.13 -2.90 12.98
CA LEU A 49 -3.48 -3.47 12.77
C LEU A 49 -3.93 -4.31 13.98
N ARG A 50 -2.99 -4.81 14.78
CA ARG A 50 -3.29 -5.56 16.02
C ARG A 50 -3.60 -4.65 17.21
N GLY A 51 -3.40 -3.34 17.06
CA GLY A 51 -3.64 -2.35 18.10
C GLY A 51 -2.55 -1.29 18.19
N ARG A 52 -2.61 -0.52 19.27
CA ARG A 52 -1.64 0.54 19.54
C ARG A 52 -0.31 -0.04 20.04
N LEU A 53 0.81 0.48 19.54
CA LEU A 53 2.15 0.03 19.91
C LEU A 53 3.08 1.20 20.19
N ARG A 54 4.03 1.01 21.11
CA ARG A 54 5.16 1.92 21.37
C ARG A 54 6.25 1.72 20.33
N PHE A 55 7.15 2.71 20.23
CA PHE A 55 8.31 2.62 19.34
C PHE A 55 9.16 1.37 19.60
N SER A 56 9.41 1.04 20.88
CA SER A 56 10.22 -0.13 21.25
C SER A 56 9.53 -1.45 20.89
N GLU A 57 8.21 -1.51 20.99
CA GLU A 57 7.43 -2.69 20.61
C GLU A 57 7.47 -2.89 19.10
N LEU A 58 7.27 -1.82 18.32
CA LEU A 58 7.39 -1.85 16.85
C LEU A 58 8.79 -2.27 16.39
N ARG A 59 9.83 -1.76 17.05
CA ARG A 59 11.21 -2.14 16.73
C ARG A 59 11.50 -3.61 17.06
N ALA A 60 10.88 -4.13 18.11
CA ALA A 60 11.04 -5.53 18.47
C ALA A 60 10.24 -6.47 17.55
N SER A 61 9.06 -6.04 17.08
CA SER A 61 8.18 -6.87 16.24
C SER A 61 8.56 -6.84 14.76
N VAL A 62 9.07 -5.71 14.26
CA VAL A 62 9.57 -5.59 12.90
C VAL A 62 11.05 -5.92 12.89
N GLU A 63 11.35 -7.22 12.83
CA GLU A 63 12.73 -7.72 12.88
C GLU A 63 13.64 -7.06 11.82
N GLY A 64 14.82 -6.62 12.25
CA GLY A 64 15.84 -6.04 11.39
C GLY A 64 15.62 -4.58 11.00
N ILE A 65 14.54 -3.91 11.43
CA ILE A 65 14.33 -2.50 11.08
C ILE A 65 15.34 -1.59 11.82
N PRO A 66 16.10 -0.73 11.11
CA PRO A 66 16.96 0.24 11.77
C PRO A 66 16.12 1.31 12.50
N PRO A 67 16.50 1.77 13.71
CA PRO A 67 15.74 2.76 14.48
C PRO A 67 15.48 4.06 13.72
N ALA A 68 16.47 4.54 12.96
CA ALA A 68 16.34 5.75 12.14
C ALA A 68 15.29 5.58 11.03
N ILE A 69 15.23 4.39 10.41
CA ILE A 69 14.25 4.07 9.38
C ILE A 69 12.85 3.97 9.99
N LEU A 70 12.68 3.27 11.12
CA LEU A 70 11.39 3.21 11.82
C LEU A 70 10.88 4.61 12.18
N SER A 71 11.74 5.46 12.74
CA SER A 71 11.40 6.85 13.08
C SER A 71 10.98 7.65 11.83
N GLY A 72 11.72 7.52 10.73
CA GLY A 72 11.38 8.17 9.45
C GLY A 72 10.03 7.70 8.91
N ARG A 73 9.74 6.39 8.96
CA ARG A 73 8.46 5.83 8.50
C ARG A 73 7.29 6.28 9.37
N LEU A 74 7.43 6.30 10.69
CA LEU A 74 6.39 6.79 11.58
C LEU A 74 6.08 8.27 11.31
N LYS A 75 7.10 9.11 11.12
CA LYS A 75 6.90 10.52 10.73
C LYS A 75 6.18 10.67 9.38
N ALA A 76 6.56 9.88 8.37
CA ALA A 76 5.90 9.91 7.06
C ALA A 76 4.43 9.45 7.15
N LEU A 77 4.16 8.39 7.93
CA LEU A 77 2.80 7.89 8.16
C LEU A 77 1.94 8.87 8.97
N GLU A 78 2.51 9.57 9.93
CA GLU A 78 1.85 10.67 10.65
C GLU A 78 1.52 11.83 9.72
N ALA A 79 2.49 12.30 8.91
CA ALA A 79 2.29 13.37 7.94
C ALA A 79 1.21 13.02 6.90
N ALA A 80 1.13 11.74 6.51
CA ALA A 80 0.11 11.23 5.60
C ALA A 80 -1.26 10.98 6.28
N GLY A 81 -1.38 11.20 7.59
CA GLY A 81 -2.60 10.94 8.36
C GLY A 81 -2.97 9.45 8.45
N VAL A 82 -2.00 8.55 8.29
CA VAL A 82 -2.17 7.09 8.39
C VAL A 82 -2.02 6.62 9.83
N VAL A 83 -1.11 7.24 10.57
CA VAL A 83 -0.86 6.98 11.99
C VAL A 83 -1.09 8.28 12.77
N VAL A 84 -1.55 8.16 14.00
CA VAL A 84 -1.51 9.24 14.99
C VAL A 84 -0.62 8.82 16.16
N ARG A 85 0.27 9.73 16.56
CA ARG A 85 1.04 9.58 17.79
C ARG A 85 0.23 10.13 18.96
N ARG A 86 0.00 9.31 19.98
CA ARG A 86 -0.71 9.69 21.20
C ARG A 86 0.24 9.65 22.37
N ALA A 87 0.37 10.77 23.08
CA ALA A 87 1.02 10.77 24.39
C ALA A 87 0.09 10.06 25.38
N TYR A 88 0.63 9.13 26.16
CA TYR A 88 -0.13 8.41 27.19
C TYR A 88 0.46 8.55 28.59
N ASN A 89 1.69 9.07 28.68
CA ASN A 89 2.30 9.49 29.93
C ASN A 89 3.18 10.71 29.64
N GLU A 90 3.08 11.76 30.45
CA GLU A 90 3.90 12.96 30.33
C GLU A 90 5.21 12.85 31.11
N ARG A 91 5.31 11.93 32.09
CA ARG A 91 6.49 11.77 32.97
C ARG A 91 6.77 10.29 33.29
N PRO A 92 7.73 9.65 32.59
CA PRO A 92 8.46 10.14 31.42
C PRO A 92 7.55 10.25 30.19
N PRO A 93 7.87 11.09 29.19
CA PRO A 93 7.10 11.18 27.96
C PRO A 93 7.06 9.82 27.25
N ARG A 94 5.88 9.21 27.22
CA ARG A 94 5.66 7.97 26.47
C ARG A 94 4.58 8.18 25.43
N SER A 95 4.85 7.69 24.24
CA SER A 95 3.93 7.78 23.12
C SER A 95 3.66 6.41 22.53
N GLU A 96 2.42 6.24 22.10
CA GLU A 96 1.96 5.11 21.33
C GLU A 96 1.53 5.59 19.94
N TYR A 97 1.63 4.69 18.98
CA TYR A 97 1.22 4.91 17.60
C TYR A 97 -0.07 4.12 17.38
N VAL A 98 -1.04 4.76 16.74
CA VAL A 98 -2.36 4.17 16.45
C VAL A 98 -2.70 4.43 15.00
N LEU A 99 -3.22 3.44 14.28
CA LEU A 99 -3.75 3.68 12.94
C LEU A 99 -4.99 4.57 13.00
N THR A 100 -5.07 5.52 12.07
CA THR A 100 -6.29 6.27 11.82
C THR A 100 -7.29 5.41 11.03
N ALA A 101 -8.49 5.94 10.75
CA ALA A 101 -9.42 5.28 9.82
C ALA A 101 -8.77 5.04 8.44
N LYS A 102 -7.99 6.02 7.94
CA LYS A 102 -7.22 5.89 6.70
C LYS A 102 -6.19 4.76 6.81
N GLY A 103 -5.50 4.64 7.93
CA GLY A 103 -4.52 3.59 8.14
C GLY A 103 -5.10 2.19 8.24
N HIS A 104 -6.26 2.02 8.89
CA HIS A 104 -6.95 0.72 8.92
C HIS A 104 -7.34 0.23 7.51
N ARG A 105 -7.63 1.14 6.56
CA ARG A 105 -7.93 0.75 5.17
C ARG A 105 -6.73 0.13 4.43
N LEU A 106 -5.50 0.37 4.89
CA LEU A 106 -4.32 -0.33 4.37
C LEU A 106 -4.28 -1.80 4.78
N GLY A 107 -5.12 -2.24 5.74
CA GLY A 107 -5.24 -3.65 6.12
C GLY A 107 -5.60 -4.56 4.94
N VAL A 108 -6.39 -4.08 3.97
CA VAL A 108 -6.68 -4.84 2.75
C VAL A 108 -5.43 -5.07 1.90
N VAL A 109 -4.51 -4.10 1.84
CA VAL A 109 -3.24 -4.22 1.11
C VAL A 109 -2.31 -5.22 1.82
N VAL A 110 -2.22 -5.13 3.16
CA VAL A 110 -1.47 -6.10 3.98
C VAL A 110 -2.03 -7.51 3.77
N GLY A 111 -3.35 -7.68 3.81
CA GLY A 111 -4.01 -8.96 3.56
C GLY A 111 -3.76 -9.48 2.15
N ALA A 112 -3.77 -8.62 1.12
CA ALA A 112 -3.50 -9.01 -0.25
C ALA A 112 -2.06 -9.52 -0.44
N LEU A 113 -1.09 -8.87 0.22
CA LEU A 113 0.30 -9.32 0.24
C LEU A 113 0.45 -10.64 0.98
N ALA A 114 -0.21 -10.81 2.13
CA ALA A 114 -0.19 -12.06 2.89
C ALA A 114 -0.77 -13.23 2.08
N ASN A 115 -1.95 -13.04 1.48
CA ASN A 115 -2.62 -14.03 0.65
C ASN A 115 -1.78 -14.44 -0.57
N TRP A 116 -1.07 -13.50 -1.19
CA TRP A 116 -0.14 -13.82 -2.29
C TRP A 116 1.11 -14.55 -1.78
N GLY A 117 1.68 -14.09 -0.65
CA GLY A 117 2.86 -14.68 -0.03
C GLY A 117 2.64 -16.12 0.44
N GLU A 118 1.46 -16.44 0.96
CA GLU A 118 1.08 -17.81 1.34
C GLU A 118 1.14 -18.79 0.16
N GLN A 119 0.87 -18.33 -1.06
CA GLN A 119 0.84 -19.18 -2.25
C GLN A 119 2.20 -19.25 -2.97
N PHE A 120 3.01 -18.20 -2.89
CA PHE A 120 4.16 -18.01 -3.80
C PHE A 120 5.47 -17.64 -3.10
N ALA A 121 5.47 -17.43 -1.79
CA ALA A 121 6.66 -17.19 -1.00
C ALA A 121 6.87 -18.31 0.02
N GLU A 122 8.09 -18.45 0.51
CA GLU A 122 8.37 -19.32 1.66
C GLU A 122 7.73 -18.69 2.91
N SER A 123 6.59 -19.22 3.32
CA SER A 123 5.84 -18.75 4.47
C SER A 123 5.13 -19.89 5.19
N ASP A 124 5.27 -19.91 6.51
CA ASP A 124 4.53 -20.82 7.40
C ASP A 124 3.27 -20.14 7.99
N LEU A 125 2.89 -18.96 7.47
CA LEU A 125 1.80 -18.14 8.00
C LEU A 125 0.66 -18.04 6.99
N ALA A 126 -0.58 -18.16 7.49
CA ALA A 126 -1.79 -18.05 6.69
C ALA A 126 -2.64 -16.84 7.13
N LEU A 127 -3.38 -16.25 6.19
CA LEU A 127 -4.36 -15.21 6.50
C LEU A 127 -5.69 -15.87 6.92
N VAL A 128 -6.11 -15.68 8.16
CA VAL A 128 -7.32 -16.32 8.72
C VAL A 128 -8.36 -15.32 9.23
N ASP A 129 -9.61 -15.78 9.29
CA ASP A 129 -10.68 -15.10 9.99
C ASP A 129 -10.56 -15.35 11.50
N ASN A 130 -10.57 -14.28 12.31
CA ASN A 130 -10.37 -14.39 13.77
C ASN A 130 -11.55 -15.00 14.53
N GLN A 131 -12.73 -15.11 13.93
CA GLN A 131 -13.91 -15.70 14.58
C GLN A 131 -13.94 -17.21 14.40
N CYS A 132 -13.61 -17.70 13.21
CA CYS A 132 -13.69 -19.13 12.89
C CYS A 132 -12.34 -19.84 12.65
N GLY A 133 -11.26 -19.09 12.46
CA GLY A 133 -9.91 -19.62 12.22
C GLY A 133 -9.67 -20.14 10.79
N HIS A 134 -10.64 -20.03 9.88
CA HIS A 134 -10.47 -20.47 8.50
C HIS A 134 -9.68 -19.46 7.66
N GLY A 135 -8.97 -19.97 6.65
CA GLY A 135 -8.26 -19.14 5.67
C GLY A 135 -9.21 -18.21 4.90
N VAL A 136 -8.78 -16.98 4.66
CA VAL A 136 -9.55 -15.96 3.93
C VAL A 136 -8.80 -15.46 2.71
N ASN A 137 -9.56 -15.17 1.65
CA ASN A 137 -9.01 -14.66 0.39
C ASN A 137 -9.37 -13.17 0.19
N VAL A 138 -8.46 -12.42 -0.43
CA VAL A 138 -8.75 -11.05 -0.87
C VAL A 138 -9.42 -11.09 -2.24
N ILE A 139 -10.64 -10.55 -2.32
CA ILE A 139 -11.47 -10.54 -3.53
C ILE A 139 -11.82 -9.10 -3.97
N TYR A 140 -12.11 -8.93 -5.26
CA TYR A 140 -12.78 -7.70 -5.72
C TYR A 140 -14.29 -7.85 -5.58
N HIS A 141 -14.93 -6.88 -4.94
CA HIS A 141 -16.39 -6.84 -4.76
C HIS A 141 -16.97 -5.62 -5.48
N CYS A 142 -18.03 -5.82 -6.28
CA CYS A 142 -18.80 -4.74 -6.89
C CYS A 142 -20.00 -4.42 -5.99
N PRO A 143 -20.04 -3.26 -5.32
CA PRO A 143 -21.12 -2.93 -4.39
C PRO A 143 -22.46 -2.69 -5.08
N THR A 144 -22.48 -2.31 -6.37
CA THR A 144 -23.73 -2.08 -7.12
C THR A 144 -24.43 -3.38 -7.49
N CYS A 145 -23.66 -4.42 -7.78
CA CYS A 145 -24.20 -5.72 -8.20
C CYS A 145 -24.13 -6.79 -7.10
N GLU A 146 -23.61 -6.44 -5.92
CA GLU A 146 -23.43 -7.32 -4.76
C GLU A 146 -22.75 -8.65 -5.10
N ARG A 147 -21.72 -8.62 -5.95
CA ARG A 147 -21.02 -9.82 -6.41
C ARG A 147 -19.51 -9.67 -6.45
N THR A 148 -18.84 -10.80 -6.31
CA THR A 148 -17.40 -10.92 -6.52
C THR A 148 -17.07 -10.78 -8.01
N SER A 149 -16.02 -10.02 -8.31
CA SER A 149 -15.50 -9.81 -9.66
C SER A 149 -14.13 -10.47 -9.81
N PRO A 150 -13.94 -11.38 -10.79
CA PRO A 150 -12.62 -11.94 -11.05
C PRO A 150 -11.69 -10.86 -11.61
N ARG A 151 -10.36 -11.05 -11.45
CA ARG A 151 -9.34 -10.11 -11.94
C ARG A 151 -9.48 -9.77 -13.43
N SER A 152 -9.95 -10.71 -14.24
CA SER A 152 -10.21 -10.52 -15.69
C SER A 152 -11.31 -9.50 -16.00
N ARG A 153 -12.19 -9.19 -15.03
CA ARG A 153 -13.29 -8.23 -15.16
C ARG A 153 -13.01 -6.89 -14.45
N VAL A 154 -11.80 -6.70 -13.92
CA VAL A 154 -11.39 -5.48 -13.19
C VAL A 154 -10.28 -4.78 -13.95
N ARG A 155 -10.42 -3.46 -14.12
CA ARG A 155 -9.41 -2.59 -14.76
C ARG A 155 -9.32 -1.25 -14.03
N ILE A 156 -8.15 -0.63 -14.08
CA ILE A 156 -7.94 0.75 -13.62
C ILE A 156 -8.33 1.68 -14.77
N VAL A 157 -9.24 2.62 -14.50
CA VAL A 157 -9.67 3.64 -15.47
C VAL A 157 -9.35 5.04 -14.93
N GLY A 158 -9.16 6.00 -15.84
CA GLY A 158 -8.98 7.41 -15.49
C GLY A 158 -10.22 7.98 -14.78
N ALA A 159 -10.07 9.15 -14.13
CA ALA A 159 -11.17 9.79 -13.42
C ALA A 159 -12.37 10.09 -14.33
N ASP A 160 -12.12 10.39 -15.61
CA ASP A 160 -13.15 10.78 -16.59
C ASP A 160 -13.93 9.60 -17.19
N ALA A 161 -13.58 8.36 -16.80
CA ALA A 161 -14.13 7.12 -17.35
C ALA A 161 -14.80 6.23 -16.29
N ARG A 162 -15.15 6.81 -15.14
CA ARG A 162 -15.69 6.11 -13.96
C ARG A 162 -17.22 6.19 -13.88
#